data_AF-A0A0V0I9L0-F1
#
_entry.id   AF-A0A0V0I9L0-F1
#
_cell.length_a   1.000
_cell.length_b   1.000
_cell.length_c   1.000
_cell.angle_alpha   90.00
_cell.angle_beta   90.00
_cell.angle_gamma   90.00
#
_symmetry.space_group_name_H-M   'P 1'
#
loop_
_entity.id
_entity.type
_entity.pdbx_description
1 polymer ?
#
loop_
_entity_poly.entity_id
_entity_poly.type
_entity_poly.pdbx_seq_one_letter_code
_entity_poly.pdbx_strand_id
1 'polypeptide(L)'
;MVVDCVDFDGSFPKRAAKSLFKALEQSKDGLKQSKKLPKLVLVATKVDLLPSQISPARLDKWVRHRAKANGAPKLSGVYMVSSRKDLGVRNLLAFIKELAGPRGNVWVIGAQNAGKSTLINAFAKKGGVKATKLTEAPVPGTTLGILRIGGILSAKAKMYDTPGLLHPYLMSMRLNREEQKMVEIRKELQPRTYRIKHGQTVHIGGLVRLDLVQASVETIYVTVWASPSVSLHLGKTENADELKNNHAGVRLQPPISMERVSELGQWKEREVKARGTSWDVKSMDVAVAGLGWFSLGLKGEADLVLWTYDGIQITLREPLVLDRAASIERPGFWLPKAISEAIANSSKLEGQEAREKNPSKETM
;
A
#
# COMPACT_ATOMS: atom_id res chain seq x y z
N MET A 1 -6.81 -3.08 -16.11
CA MET A 1 -6.91 -2.48 -14.76
C MET A 1 -5.64 -2.80 -14.00
N VAL A 2 -4.92 -1.78 -13.55
CA VAL A 2 -3.63 -1.88 -12.88
C VAL A 2 -3.84 -1.65 -11.39
N VAL A 3 -3.37 -2.56 -10.56
CA VAL A 3 -3.44 -2.50 -9.09
C VAL A 3 -2.06 -2.77 -8.50
N ASP A 4 -1.75 -2.12 -7.38
CA ASP A 4 -0.51 -2.33 -6.63
C ASP A 4 -0.68 -3.54 -5.71
N CYS A 5 0.21 -4.53 -5.76
CA CYS A 5 0.09 -5.70 -4.89
C CYS A 5 0.29 -5.37 -3.41
N VAL A 6 1.14 -4.38 -3.11
CA VAL A 6 1.51 -4.00 -1.75
C VAL A 6 0.36 -3.25 -1.07
N ASP A 7 -0.38 -2.45 -1.83
CA ASP A 7 -1.56 -1.71 -1.39
C ASP A 7 -2.78 -2.07 -2.25
N PHE A 8 -3.11 -3.37 -2.30
CA PHE A 8 -4.14 -3.89 -3.20
C PHE A 8 -5.49 -3.22 -3.00
N ASP A 9 -6.01 -3.23 -1.77
CA ASP A 9 -7.32 -2.68 -1.45
C ASP A 9 -7.36 -1.15 -1.57
N GLY A 10 -6.24 -0.48 -1.29
CA GLY A 10 -6.07 0.94 -1.48
C GLY A 10 -6.05 1.34 -2.95
N SER A 11 -5.39 0.57 -3.81
CA SER A 11 -5.22 0.86 -5.23
C SER A 11 -6.34 0.31 -6.13
N PHE A 12 -7.16 -0.62 -5.64
CA PHE A 12 -8.25 -1.21 -6.40
C PHE A 12 -9.37 -0.18 -6.64
N PRO A 13 -9.73 0.14 -7.90
CA PRO A 13 -10.69 1.20 -8.19
C PRO A 13 -12.14 0.71 -8.04
N LYS A 14 -12.60 0.50 -6.79
CA LYS A 14 -13.90 -0.11 -6.46
C LYS A 14 -15.08 0.58 -7.13
N ARG A 15 -15.09 1.92 -7.16
CA ARG A 15 -16.17 2.72 -7.80
C ARG A 15 -16.17 2.54 -9.31
N ALA A 16 -15.01 2.68 -9.96
CA ALA A 16 -14.90 2.52 -11.41
C ALA A 16 -15.26 1.10 -11.84
N ALA A 17 -14.82 0.09 -11.07
CA ALA A 17 -15.21 -1.30 -11.25
C ALA A 17 -16.74 -1.43 -11.19
N LYS A 18 -17.38 -1.03 -10.09
CA LYS A 18 -18.84 -1.09 -9.94
C LYS A 18 -19.60 -0.34 -11.03
N SER A 19 -19.20 0.89 -11.38
CA SER A 19 -19.86 1.70 -12.41
C SER A 19 -19.71 1.09 -13.80
N LEU A 20 -18.53 0.56 -14.14
CA LEU A 20 -18.34 -0.18 -15.38
C LEU A 20 -19.34 -1.35 -15.41
N PHE A 21 -19.50 -2.10 -14.32
CA PHE A 21 -20.41 -3.25 -14.30
C PHE A 21 -21.88 -2.90 -14.34
N LYS A 22 -22.34 -1.86 -13.64
CA LYS A 22 -23.72 -1.37 -13.81
C LYS A 22 -24.04 -1.09 -15.28
N ALA A 23 -23.10 -0.47 -16.01
CA ALA A 23 -23.25 -0.22 -17.43
C ALA A 23 -23.22 -1.50 -18.28
N LEU A 24 -22.46 -2.53 -17.87
CA LEU A 24 -22.42 -3.83 -18.56
C LEU A 24 -23.67 -4.68 -18.30
N GLU A 25 -24.23 -4.64 -17.10
CA GLU A 25 -25.46 -5.38 -16.73
C GLU A 25 -26.69 -4.79 -17.40
N GLN A 26 -26.85 -3.46 -17.40
CA GLN A 26 -27.91 -2.77 -18.12
C GLN A 26 -27.91 -3.07 -19.63
N SER A 27 -26.74 -3.37 -20.20
CA SER A 27 -26.60 -3.76 -21.60
C SER A 27 -27.06 -5.20 -21.91
N LYS A 28 -27.23 -6.05 -20.90
CA LYS A 28 -27.69 -7.45 -21.04
C LYS A 28 -29.22 -7.58 -21.01
N ASP A 29 -29.91 -6.74 -20.25
CA ASP A 29 -31.38 -6.78 -20.12
C ASP A 29 -32.09 -6.18 -21.35
N GLY A 30 -31.38 -5.41 -22.18
CA GLY A 30 -31.83 -4.96 -23.50
C GLY A 30 -31.51 -5.97 -24.61
N LEU A 31 -32.42 -6.91 -24.87
CA LEU A 31 -32.36 -7.84 -26.00
C LEU A 31 -32.02 -7.14 -27.33
N LYS A 32 -31.00 -7.66 -28.05
CA LYS A 32 -30.63 -7.40 -29.46
C LYS A 32 -29.67 -6.25 -29.82
N GLN A 33 -28.60 -6.00 -29.05
CA GLN A 33 -27.36 -5.47 -29.66
C GLN A 33 -26.12 -6.19 -29.13
N SER A 34 -25.40 -6.87 -30.02
CA SER A 34 -24.12 -7.52 -29.77
C SER A 34 -22.99 -6.52 -29.49
N LYS A 35 -23.11 -5.66 -28.47
CA LYS A 35 -21.98 -4.87 -27.99
C LYS A 35 -21.09 -5.80 -27.17
N LYS A 36 -20.03 -6.32 -27.80
CA LYS A 36 -18.98 -7.10 -27.13
C LYS A 36 -18.56 -6.35 -25.86
N LEU A 37 -18.90 -6.94 -24.70
CA LEU A 37 -18.53 -6.40 -23.40
C LEU A 37 -17.00 -6.18 -23.35
N PRO A 38 -16.51 -5.10 -22.74
CA PRO A 38 -15.09 -4.86 -22.62
C PRO A 38 -14.47 -5.99 -21.81
N LYS A 39 -13.41 -6.59 -22.36
CA LYS A 39 -12.64 -7.63 -21.69
C LYS A 39 -11.75 -7.00 -20.62
N LEU A 40 -11.92 -7.41 -19.37
CA LEU A 40 -11.16 -6.85 -18.25
C LEU A 40 -9.95 -7.73 -17.93
N VAL A 41 -8.76 -7.17 -18.07
CA VAL A 41 -7.51 -7.79 -17.62
C VAL A 41 -7.07 -7.09 -16.32
N LEU A 42 -6.86 -7.87 -15.26
CA LEU A 42 -6.27 -7.39 -14.02
C LEU A 42 -4.76 -7.55 -14.07
N VAL A 43 -4.05 -6.47 -13.79
CA VAL A 43 -2.58 -6.44 -13.77
C VAL A 43 -2.15 -6.02 -12.38
N ALA A 44 -1.62 -6.97 -11.62
CA ALA A 44 -1.10 -6.78 -10.28
C ALA A 44 0.40 -6.43 -10.39
N THR A 45 0.75 -5.18 -10.08
CA THR A 45 2.09 -4.63 -10.27
C THR A 45 2.92 -4.66 -8.98
N LYS A 46 4.21 -4.33 -9.10
CA LYS A 46 5.16 -4.22 -8.00
C LYS A 46 5.34 -5.51 -7.19
N VAL A 47 5.21 -6.66 -7.87
CA VAL A 47 5.39 -7.98 -7.24
C VAL A 47 6.82 -8.20 -6.73
N ASP A 48 7.78 -7.44 -7.22
CA ASP A 48 9.17 -7.41 -6.73
C ASP A 48 9.33 -6.80 -5.33
N LEU A 49 8.31 -6.11 -4.83
CA LEU A 49 8.29 -5.55 -3.49
C LEU A 49 7.71 -6.50 -2.45
N LEU A 50 7.06 -7.58 -2.92
CA LEU A 50 6.50 -8.58 -2.03
C LEU A 50 7.60 -9.51 -1.51
N PRO A 51 7.44 -10.05 -0.29
CA PRO A 51 8.38 -11.03 0.25
C PRO A 51 8.53 -12.26 -0.64
N SER A 52 9.76 -12.67 -0.87
CA SER A 52 10.13 -13.85 -1.66
C SER A 52 9.53 -15.17 -1.17
N GLN A 53 9.10 -15.24 0.09
CA GLN A 53 8.41 -16.41 0.67
C GLN A 53 7.00 -16.65 0.07
N ILE A 54 6.41 -15.68 -0.62
CA ILE A 54 5.10 -15.85 -1.24
C ILE A 54 5.24 -16.63 -2.55
N SER A 55 4.68 -17.83 -2.61
CA SER A 55 4.67 -18.60 -3.85
C SER A 55 3.80 -17.92 -4.93
N PRO A 56 4.18 -17.99 -6.22
CA PRO A 56 3.39 -17.40 -7.30
C PRO A 56 1.94 -17.90 -7.38
N ALA A 57 1.71 -19.19 -7.11
CA ALA A 57 0.38 -19.79 -7.09
C ALA A 57 -0.50 -19.23 -5.97
N ARG A 58 0.09 -19.00 -4.79
CA ARG A 58 -0.60 -18.36 -3.67
C ARG A 58 -0.97 -16.92 -4.01
N LEU A 59 0.00 -16.16 -4.54
CA LEU A 59 -0.24 -14.77 -4.93
C LEU A 59 -1.37 -14.66 -5.95
N ASP A 60 -1.39 -15.52 -6.98
CA ASP A 60 -2.48 -15.56 -7.96
C ASP A 60 -3.84 -15.85 -7.33
N LYS A 61 -3.93 -16.86 -6.47
CA LYS A 61 -5.16 -17.18 -5.74
C LYS A 61 -5.63 -16.00 -4.87
N TRP A 62 -4.72 -15.39 -4.13
CA TRP A 62 -5.01 -14.25 -3.26
C TRP A 62 -5.49 -13.04 -4.06
N VAL A 63 -4.79 -12.67 -5.13
CA VAL A 63 -5.16 -11.53 -6.01
C VAL A 63 -6.55 -11.73 -6.61
N ARG A 64 -6.87 -12.94 -7.09
CA ARG A 64 -8.20 -13.26 -7.64
C ARG A 64 -9.29 -13.16 -6.59
N HIS A 65 -9.04 -13.70 -5.40
CA HIS A 65 -9.99 -13.66 -4.29
C HIS A 65 -10.25 -12.22 -3.83
N ARG A 66 -9.18 -11.43 -3.64
CA ARG A 66 -9.29 -9.99 -3.30
C ARG A 66 -9.96 -9.18 -4.39
N ALA A 67 -9.68 -9.45 -5.66
CA ALA A 67 -10.37 -8.81 -6.77
C ALA A 67 -11.87 -9.07 -6.67
N LYS A 68 -12.28 -10.34 -6.51
CA LYS A 68 -13.69 -10.72 -6.37
C LYS A 68 -14.33 -10.06 -5.13
N ALA A 69 -13.66 -10.05 -3.99
CA ALA A 69 -14.14 -9.41 -2.77
C ALA A 69 -14.35 -7.88 -2.93
N ASN A 70 -13.54 -7.24 -3.76
CA ASN A 70 -13.68 -5.82 -4.10
C ASN A 70 -14.68 -5.56 -5.26
N GLY A 71 -15.39 -6.58 -5.72
CA GLY A 71 -16.40 -6.48 -6.77
C GLY A 71 -15.83 -6.53 -8.19
N ALA A 72 -14.65 -7.13 -8.38
CA ALA A 72 -14.16 -7.44 -9.73
C ALA A 72 -15.10 -8.44 -10.43
N PRO A 73 -15.30 -8.30 -11.75
CA PRO A 73 -16.17 -9.15 -12.53
C PRO A 73 -15.43 -10.43 -12.93
N LYS A 74 -15.97 -11.16 -13.91
CA LYS A 74 -15.21 -12.17 -14.65
C LYS A 74 -14.00 -11.53 -15.34
N LEU A 75 -12.82 -11.77 -14.79
CA LEU A 75 -11.55 -11.34 -15.35
C LEU A 75 -11.20 -12.20 -16.56
N SER A 76 -10.85 -11.58 -17.68
CA SER A 76 -10.34 -12.28 -18.87
C SER A 76 -8.92 -12.80 -18.66
N GLY A 77 -8.18 -12.23 -17.71
CA GLY A 77 -6.85 -12.65 -17.33
C GLY A 77 -6.38 -11.90 -16.08
N VAL A 78 -5.49 -12.53 -15.33
CA VAL A 78 -4.79 -11.93 -14.20
C VAL A 78 -3.30 -12.12 -14.43
N TYR A 79 -2.54 -11.03 -14.34
CA TYR A 79 -1.11 -11.04 -14.57
C TYR A 79 -0.38 -10.34 -13.42
N MET A 80 0.65 -11.01 -12.93
CA MET A 80 1.59 -10.52 -11.93
C MET A 80 2.80 -9.96 -12.67
N VAL A 81 3.11 -8.69 -12.44
CA VAL A 81 4.20 -8.03 -13.15
C VAL A 81 5.06 -7.17 -12.24
N SER A 82 6.34 -7.10 -12.56
CA SER A 82 7.22 -6.04 -12.10
C SER A 82 7.75 -5.29 -13.31
N SER A 83 7.28 -4.07 -13.51
CA SER A 83 7.78 -3.22 -14.59
C SER A 83 9.23 -2.79 -14.35
N ARG A 84 9.69 -2.76 -13.09
CA ARG A 84 11.07 -2.41 -12.73
C ARG A 84 12.05 -3.56 -12.97
N LYS A 85 11.67 -4.78 -12.56
CA LYS A 85 12.46 -6.01 -12.75
C LYS A 85 12.17 -6.71 -14.08
N ASP A 86 11.30 -6.12 -14.91
CA ASP A 86 10.89 -6.66 -16.21
C ASP A 86 10.27 -8.08 -16.13
N LEU A 87 9.64 -8.39 -15.01
CA LEU A 87 9.04 -9.69 -14.72
C LEU A 87 7.60 -9.71 -15.26
N GLY A 88 7.27 -10.71 -16.07
CA GLY A 88 5.90 -10.95 -16.58
C GLY A 88 5.41 -9.94 -17.64
N VAL A 89 6.18 -8.88 -17.92
CA VAL A 89 5.81 -7.79 -18.84
C VAL A 89 5.63 -8.31 -20.27
N ARG A 90 6.54 -9.18 -20.75
CA ARG A 90 6.48 -9.75 -22.11
C ARG A 90 5.23 -10.61 -22.33
N ASN A 91 4.92 -11.49 -21.37
CA ASN A 91 3.76 -12.39 -21.44
C ASN A 91 2.46 -11.60 -21.41
N LEU A 92 2.38 -10.58 -20.55
CA LEU A 92 1.25 -9.66 -20.50
C LEU A 92 1.09 -8.89 -21.82
N LEU A 93 2.16 -8.36 -22.40
CA LEU A 93 2.11 -7.63 -23.66
C LEU A 93 1.64 -8.52 -24.82
N ALA A 94 2.14 -9.75 -24.91
CA ALA A 94 1.71 -10.73 -25.91
C ALA A 94 0.21 -11.03 -25.77
N PHE A 95 -0.26 -11.30 -24.54
CA PHE A 95 -1.68 -11.55 -24.27
C PHE A 95 -2.56 -10.35 -24.62
N ILE A 96 -2.14 -9.12 -24.27
CA ILE A 96 -2.90 -7.90 -24.61
C ILE A 96 -2.97 -7.72 -26.14
N LYS A 97 -1.89 -7.98 -26.88
CA LYS A 97 -1.87 -7.88 -28.34
C LYS A 97 -2.84 -8.87 -28.98
N GLU A 98 -2.83 -10.10 -28.52
CA GLU A 98 -3.76 -11.14 -28.96
C GLU A 98 -5.22 -10.75 -28.63
N LEU A 99 -5.46 -10.31 -27.40
CA LEU A 99 -6.80 -9.98 -26.92
C LEU A 99 -7.42 -8.76 -27.63
N ALA A 100 -6.59 -7.76 -27.91
CA ALA A 100 -6.99 -6.54 -28.63
C ALA A 100 -7.24 -6.80 -30.11
N GLY A 101 -6.49 -7.72 -30.72
CA GLY A 101 -6.55 -7.98 -32.16
C GLY A 101 -6.13 -6.78 -33.00
N PRO A 102 -6.40 -6.80 -34.33
CA PRO A 102 -5.82 -5.83 -35.26
C PRO A 102 -6.31 -4.39 -35.09
N ARG A 103 -7.55 -4.18 -34.61
CA ARG A 103 -8.21 -2.86 -34.51
C ARG A 103 -8.75 -2.55 -33.10
N GLY A 104 -8.22 -3.21 -32.07
CA GLY A 104 -8.70 -3.03 -30.70
C GLY A 104 -8.24 -1.73 -30.03
N ASN A 105 -9.03 -1.27 -29.06
CA ASN A 105 -8.66 -0.17 -28.17
C ASN A 105 -8.40 -0.72 -26.76
N VAL A 106 -7.23 -0.41 -26.21
CA VAL A 106 -6.80 -0.84 -24.87
C VAL A 106 -6.72 0.36 -23.95
N TRP A 107 -7.45 0.31 -22.84
CA TRP A 107 -7.52 1.39 -21.85
C TRP A 107 -6.80 0.96 -20.56
N VAL A 108 -5.77 1.71 -20.17
CA VAL A 108 -5.02 1.46 -18.95
C VAL A 108 -5.63 2.28 -17.81
N ILE A 109 -6.45 1.63 -16.99
CA ILE A 109 -7.13 2.23 -15.82
C ILE A 109 -6.54 1.74 -14.50
N GLY A 110 -6.60 2.57 -13.45
CA GLY A 110 -6.14 2.21 -12.09
C GLY A 110 -5.83 3.44 -11.23
N ALA A 111 -5.64 3.24 -9.93
CA ALA A 111 -5.34 4.32 -8.99
C ALA A 111 -4.05 5.08 -9.34
N GLN A 112 -3.92 6.29 -8.80
CA GLN A 112 -2.63 6.99 -8.76
C GLN A 112 -1.58 6.10 -8.08
N ASN A 113 -0.35 6.13 -8.56
CA ASN A 113 0.78 5.33 -8.03
C ASN A 113 0.67 3.80 -8.13
N ALA A 114 -0.38 3.25 -8.75
CA ALA A 114 -0.49 1.81 -9.05
C ALA A 114 0.55 1.29 -10.07
N GLY A 115 1.39 2.17 -10.64
CA GLY A 115 2.44 1.78 -11.59
C GLY A 115 2.03 1.77 -13.07
N LYS A 116 0.92 2.43 -13.42
CA LYS A 116 0.41 2.52 -14.81
C LYS A 116 1.46 3.04 -15.80
N SER A 117 2.00 4.23 -15.56
CA SER A 117 2.97 4.85 -16.47
C SER A 117 4.28 4.06 -16.54
N THR A 118 4.71 3.44 -15.43
CA THR A 118 5.87 2.55 -15.41
C THR A 118 5.64 1.30 -16.26
N LEU A 119 4.46 0.69 -16.19
CA LEU A 119 4.07 -0.45 -17.01
C LEU A 119 4.02 -0.11 -18.50
N ILE A 120 3.43 1.03 -18.84
CA ILE A 120 3.36 1.54 -20.21
C ILE A 120 4.76 1.76 -20.78
N ASN A 121 5.66 2.39 -20.03
CA ASN A 121 7.04 2.60 -20.45
C ASN A 121 7.77 1.27 -20.66
N ALA A 122 7.50 0.27 -19.80
CA ALA A 122 8.04 -1.08 -19.96
C ALA A 122 7.52 -1.75 -21.25
N PHE A 123 6.24 -1.60 -21.58
CA PHE A 123 5.69 -2.09 -22.84
C PHE A 123 6.33 -1.42 -24.06
N ALA A 124 6.53 -0.10 -24.01
CA ALA A 124 7.18 0.62 -25.10
C ALA A 124 8.62 0.13 -25.33
N LYS A 125 9.40 -0.02 -24.25
CA LYS A 125 10.76 -0.59 -24.30
C LYS A 125 10.76 -1.99 -24.91
N LYS A 126 9.79 -2.83 -24.55
CA LYS A 126 9.64 -4.20 -25.11
C LYS A 126 9.14 -4.24 -26.54
N GLY A 127 8.38 -3.23 -26.97
CA GLY A 127 7.94 -3.08 -28.34
C GLY A 127 9.02 -2.55 -29.28
N GLY A 128 10.19 -2.14 -28.77
CA GLY A 128 11.23 -1.48 -29.57
C GLY A 128 10.85 -0.07 -30.02
N VAL A 129 9.87 0.55 -29.36
CA VAL A 129 9.33 1.88 -29.72
C VAL A 129 9.57 2.84 -28.55
N LYS A 130 10.04 4.06 -28.83
CA LYS A 130 10.00 5.14 -27.83
C LYS A 130 8.53 5.49 -27.58
N ALA A 131 8.06 5.40 -26.33
CA ALA A 131 6.71 5.78 -25.93
C ALA A 131 6.43 7.23 -26.36
N THR A 132 5.84 7.41 -27.53
CA THR A 132 5.49 8.72 -28.07
C THR A 132 4.07 9.01 -27.61
N LYS A 133 3.95 9.96 -26.68
CA LYS A 133 2.67 10.47 -26.20
C LYS A 133 2.14 11.39 -27.30
N LEU A 134 1.20 10.88 -28.10
CA LEU A 134 0.88 11.48 -29.39
C LEU A 134 -0.31 12.43 -29.37
N THR A 135 -1.04 12.58 -28.26
CA THR A 135 -2.17 13.52 -28.15
C THR A 135 -2.78 13.46 -26.74
N GLU A 136 -3.20 14.61 -26.22
CA GLU A 136 -4.02 14.75 -25.01
C GLU A 136 -5.47 14.98 -25.45
N ALA A 137 -6.37 14.06 -25.12
CA ALA A 137 -7.80 14.30 -25.31
C ALA A 137 -8.32 15.10 -24.10
N PRO A 138 -8.90 16.29 -24.30
CA PRO A 138 -9.41 17.09 -23.18
C PRO A 138 -10.56 16.33 -22.50
N VAL A 139 -10.41 16.10 -21.20
CA VAL A 139 -11.48 15.60 -20.34
C VAL A 139 -11.85 16.76 -19.39
N PRO A 140 -13.12 17.20 -19.35
CA PRO A 140 -13.53 18.29 -18.47
C PRO A 140 -13.18 17.99 -17.01
N GLY A 141 -12.48 18.92 -16.34
CA GLY A 141 -12.17 18.83 -14.91
C GLY A 141 -10.84 18.15 -14.53
N THR A 142 -9.96 17.82 -15.47
CA THR A 142 -8.62 17.27 -15.17
C THR A 142 -7.50 18.02 -15.89
N THR A 143 -6.40 18.33 -15.18
CA THR A 143 -5.19 18.99 -15.73
C THR A 143 -4.33 18.07 -16.61
N LEU A 144 -4.57 16.76 -16.58
CA LEU A 144 -3.94 15.75 -17.43
C LEU A 144 -5.08 14.97 -18.12
N GLY A 145 -5.25 15.17 -19.43
CA GLY A 145 -6.20 14.45 -20.25
C GLY A 145 -5.80 13.00 -20.53
N ILE A 146 -6.60 12.31 -21.35
CA ILE A 146 -6.30 10.93 -21.77
C ILE A 146 -5.19 10.97 -22.82
N LEU A 147 -4.12 10.19 -22.61
CA LEU A 147 -2.98 10.16 -23.53
C LEU A 147 -3.06 8.96 -24.47
N ARG A 148 -2.96 9.22 -25.77
CA ARG A 148 -2.85 8.16 -26.78
C ARG A 148 -1.39 7.74 -26.97
N ILE A 149 -1.16 6.42 -26.95
CA ILE A 149 0.17 5.82 -27.10
C ILE A 149 0.23 4.99 -28.37
N GLY A 150 1.14 5.37 -29.27
CA GLY A 150 1.38 4.69 -30.55
C GLY A 150 2.47 3.63 -30.47
N GLY A 151 2.45 2.70 -31.43
CA GLY A 151 3.55 1.76 -31.71
C GLY A 151 3.72 0.58 -30.74
N ILE A 152 3.01 0.54 -29.61
CA ILE A 152 3.06 -0.60 -28.68
C ILE A 152 2.25 -1.81 -29.19
N LEU A 153 1.08 -1.54 -29.78
CA LEU A 153 0.16 -2.55 -30.31
C LEU A 153 0.29 -2.65 -31.85
N SER A 154 -0.43 -3.59 -32.47
CA SER A 154 -0.49 -3.72 -33.94
C SER A 154 -0.93 -2.41 -34.61
N ALA A 155 -0.55 -2.21 -35.88
CA ALA A 155 -0.63 -0.91 -36.59
C ALA A 155 -1.98 -0.16 -36.51
N LYS A 156 -3.12 -0.84 -36.35
CA LYS A 156 -4.45 -0.22 -36.23
C LYS A 156 -5.04 -0.25 -34.81
N ALA A 157 -4.40 -0.92 -33.86
CA ALA A 157 -4.83 -0.98 -32.46
C ALA A 157 -4.24 0.19 -31.67
N LYS A 158 -5.00 0.69 -30.69
CA LYS A 158 -4.63 1.91 -29.93
C LYS A 158 -4.57 1.61 -28.45
N MET A 159 -3.57 2.17 -27.77
CA MET A 159 -3.46 2.13 -26.31
C MET A 159 -3.68 3.53 -25.75
N TYR A 160 -4.46 3.62 -24.67
CA TYR A 160 -4.81 4.87 -23.99
C TYR A 160 -4.36 4.79 -22.53
N ASP A 161 -3.54 5.76 -22.10
CA ASP A 161 -3.23 5.99 -20.69
C ASP A 161 -4.30 6.92 -20.12
N THR A 162 -4.92 6.48 -19.02
CA THR A 162 -5.94 7.28 -18.34
C THR A 162 -5.34 7.89 -17.06
N PRO A 163 -5.76 9.11 -16.69
CA PRO A 163 -5.34 9.72 -15.44
C PRO A 163 -5.57 8.78 -14.25
N GLY A 164 -4.66 8.83 -13.28
CA GLY A 164 -4.79 7.99 -12.09
C GLY A 164 -5.98 8.39 -11.24
N LEU A 165 -6.80 7.40 -10.89
CA LEU A 165 -7.91 7.62 -9.98
C LEU A 165 -7.37 8.00 -8.60
N LEU A 166 -7.80 9.14 -8.09
CA LEU A 166 -7.47 9.61 -6.74
C LEU A 166 -8.38 8.93 -5.74
N HIS A 167 -7.77 8.34 -4.71
CA HIS A 167 -8.49 7.70 -3.61
C HIS A 167 -8.23 8.51 -2.34
N PRO A 168 -9.18 9.35 -1.89
CA PRO A 168 -8.97 10.29 -0.76
C PRO A 168 -8.81 9.59 0.59
N TYR A 169 -9.17 8.30 0.67
CA TYR A 169 -9.07 7.49 1.88
C TYR A 169 -7.68 6.87 2.10
N LEU A 170 -6.70 7.15 1.23
CA LEU A 170 -5.32 6.66 1.39
C LEU A 170 -4.56 7.53 2.40
N MET A 171 -3.82 6.90 3.31
CA MET A 171 -2.95 7.59 4.26
C MET A 171 -1.95 8.50 3.56
N SER A 172 -1.35 8.03 2.46
CA SER A 172 -0.39 8.79 1.66
C SER A 172 -0.94 10.11 1.11
N MET A 173 -2.27 10.26 0.96
CA MET A 173 -2.87 11.51 0.48
C MET A 173 -2.93 12.61 1.54
N ARG A 174 -2.72 12.27 2.83
CA ARG A 174 -2.59 13.25 3.92
C ARG A 174 -1.17 13.73 4.15
N LEU A 175 -0.23 12.98 3.60
CA LEU A 175 1.20 13.19 3.79
C LEU A 175 1.74 14.17 2.76
N ASN A 176 2.71 14.97 3.17
CA ASN A 176 3.45 15.82 2.25
C ASN A 176 4.40 14.98 1.37
N ARG A 177 5.08 15.61 0.41
CA ARG A 177 5.93 14.89 -0.55
C ARG A 177 7.09 14.12 0.10
N GLU A 178 7.63 14.58 1.22
CA GLU A 178 8.73 13.91 1.91
C GLU A 178 8.23 12.71 2.70
N GLU A 179 7.15 12.90 3.47
CA GLU A 179 6.45 11.84 4.21
C GLU A 179 5.92 10.75 3.25
N GLN A 180 5.41 11.13 2.07
CA GLN A 180 5.02 10.20 1.00
C GLN A 180 6.18 9.30 0.56
N LYS A 181 7.40 9.85 0.45
CA LYS A 181 8.59 9.04 0.11
C LYS A 181 8.96 8.08 1.24
N MET A 182 8.67 8.43 2.49
CA MET A 182 8.91 7.55 3.64
C MET A 182 7.97 6.35 3.64
N VAL A 183 6.67 6.57 3.40
CA VAL A 183 5.69 5.46 3.37
C VAL A 183 5.72 4.66 2.08
N GLU A 184 6.25 5.21 0.99
CA GLU A 184 6.38 4.50 -0.28
C GLU A 184 7.30 3.28 -0.14
N ILE A 185 6.76 2.11 -0.43
CA ILE A 185 7.52 0.86 -0.43
C ILE A 185 8.29 0.79 -1.75
N ARG A 186 9.62 0.85 -1.66
CA ARG A 186 10.54 0.88 -2.81
C ARG A 186 11.48 -0.32 -2.89
N LYS A 187 11.56 -1.08 -1.81
CA LYS A 187 12.37 -2.30 -1.65
C LYS A 187 11.46 -3.44 -1.20
N GLU A 188 11.94 -4.67 -1.34
CA GLU A 188 11.27 -5.85 -0.82
C GLU A 188 10.89 -5.65 0.65
N LEU A 189 9.62 -5.91 0.94
CA LEU A 189 9.06 -5.81 2.28
C LEU A 189 9.73 -6.81 3.21
N GLN A 190 10.19 -6.33 4.35
CA GLN A 190 10.78 -7.15 5.40
C GLN A 190 9.79 -7.26 6.57
N PRO A 191 9.55 -8.47 7.09
CA PRO A 191 8.66 -8.66 8.23
C PRO A 191 9.29 -8.09 9.50
N ARG A 192 8.55 -7.25 10.22
CA ARG A 192 8.93 -6.78 11.56
C ARG A 192 7.93 -7.31 12.57
N THR A 193 8.29 -8.41 13.24
CA THR A 193 7.35 -9.17 14.07
C THR A 193 7.55 -8.89 15.55
N TYR A 194 6.47 -8.59 16.25
CA TYR A 194 6.43 -8.40 17.69
C TYR A 194 5.61 -9.50 18.34
N ARG A 195 6.10 -10.00 19.48
CA ARG A 195 5.28 -10.79 20.40
C ARG A 195 4.66 -9.82 21.39
N ILE A 196 3.35 -9.68 21.36
CA ILE A 196 2.62 -8.71 22.20
C ILE A 196 1.72 -9.42 23.20
N LYS A 197 1.57 -8.86 24.39
CA LYS A 197 0.66 -9.31 25.45
C LYS A 197 -0.45 -8.27 25.68
N HIS A 198 -1.47 -8.66 26.45
CA HIS A 198 -2.53 -7.74 26.89
C HIS A 198 -1.95 -6.42 27.42
N GLY A 199 -2.54 -5.29 27.02
CA GLY A 199 -2.10 -3.95 27.43
C GLY A 199 -0.81 -3.48 26.76
N GLN A 200 -0.46 -4.07 25.60
CA GLN A 200 0.60 -3.58 24.74
C GLN A 200 0.09 -3.06 23.41
N THR A 201 0.88 -2.16 22.83
CA THR A 201 0.57 -1.44 21.60
C THR A 201 1.72 -1.51 20.61
N VAL A 202 1.41 -1.61 19.32
CA VAL A 202 2.37 -1.45 18.21
C VAL A 202 2.02 -0.20 17.39
N HIS A 203 2.99 0.70 17.22
CA HIS A 203 2.88 1.89 16.39
C HIS A 203 3.58 1.69 15.04
N ILE A 204 3.04 2.32 14.00
CA ILE A 204 3.71 2.56 12.71
C ILE A 204 3.74 4.07 12.49
N GLY A 205 4.91 4.68 12.71
CA GLY A 205 5.08 6.12 12.80
C GLY A 205 4.10 6.74 13.81
N GLY A 206 3.80 8.02 13.60
CA GLY A 206 2.68 8.71 14.22
C GLY A 206 1.39 8.58 13.39
N LEU A 207 1.21 7.48 12.63
CA LEU A 207 0.11 7.33 11.66
C LEU A 207 -0.94 6.30 12.05
N VAL A 208 -0.52 5.21 12.69
CA VAL A 208 -1.44 4.15 13.15
C VAL A 208 -0.88 3.47 14.40
N ARG A 209 -1.79 3.05 15.27
CA ARG A 209 -1.54 2.26 16.47
C ARG A 209 -2.45 1.05 16.49
N LEU A 210 -1.95 -0.08 16.96
CA LEU A 210 -2.74 -1.29 17.20
C LEU A 210 -2.56 -1.73 18.65
N ASP A 211 -3.65 -1.67 19.41
CA ASP A 211 -3.71 -2.01 20.83
C ASP A 211 -4.26 -3.43 21.00
N LEU A 212 -3.60 -4.27 21.79
CA LEU A 212 -4.16 -5.54 22.22
C LEU A 212 -4.94 -5.36 23.53
N VAL A 213 -6.27 -5.32 23.40
CA VAL A 213 -7.19 -5.09 24.52
C VAL A 213 -7.47 -6.38 25.26
N GLN A 214 -7.77 -7.47 24.56
CA GLN A 214 -8.03 -8.76 25.19
C GLN A 214 -7.56 -9.90 24.29
N ALA A 215 -7.14 -11.02 24.90
CA ALA A 215 -6.88 -12.25 24.18
C ALA A 215 -7.21 -13.46 25.04
N SER A 216 -7.66 -14.55 24.41
CA SER A 216 -7.85 -15.85 25.05
C SER A 216 -6.53 -16.58 25.35
N VAL A 217 -5.40 -15.96 25.02
CA VAL A 217 -4.04 -16.49 25.09
C VAL A 217 -3.11 -15.40 25.63
N GLU A 218 -2.01 -15.80 26.27
CA GLU A 218 -1.10 -14.87 26.95
C GLU A 218 -0.47 -13.83 26.00
N THR A 219 -0.10 -14.26 24.79
CA THR A 219 0.57 -13.39 23.81
C THR A 219 0.13 -13.69 22.40
N ILE A 220 0.19 -12.71 21.49
CA ILE A 220 0.00 -12.92 20.05
C ILE A 220 1.18 -12.39 19.22
N TYR A 221 1.29 -12.85 17.98
CA TYR A 221 2.29 -12.34 17.04
C TYR A 221 1.69 -11.31 16.09
N VAL A 222 2.20 -10.10 16.14
CA VAL A 222 1.87 -9.01 15.20
C VAL A 222 3.05 -8.75 14.30
N THR A 223 2.91 -9.00 13.00
CA THR A 223 3.94 -8.68 12.00
C THR A 223 3.54 -7.41 11.26
N VAL A 224 4.40 -6.41 11.27
CA VAL A 224 4.22 -5.16 10.53
C VAL A 224 4.84 -5.29 9.15
N TRP A 225 4.03 -5.02 8.13
CA TRP A 225 4.43 -4.91 6.74
C TRP A 225 4.24 -3.47 6.27
N ALA A 226 5.30 -2.69 6.34
CA ALA A 226 5.32 -1.29 5.94
C ALA A 226 6.68 -0.94 5.31
N SER A 227 6.85 0.28 4.81
CA SER A 227 8.15 0.76 4.35
C SER A 227 9.21 0.68 5.46
N PRO A 228 10.47 0.32 5.14
CA PRO A 228 11.57 0.31 6.11
C PRO A 228 12.03 1.73 6.50
N SER A 229 11.50 2.78 5.84
CA SER A 229 11.77 4.17 6.20
C SER A 229 10.79 4.73 7.24
N VAL A 230 9.83 3.91 7.70
CA VAL A 230 8.86 4.28 8.73
C VAL A 230 9.26 3.67 10.07
N SER A 231 9.35 4.49 11.09
CA SER A 231 9.63 4.08 12.47
C SER A 231 8.53 3.19 13.03
N LEU A 232 8.89 2.25 13.91
CA LEU A 232 7.92 1.43 14.66
C LEU A 232 8.19 1.55 16.16
N HIS A 233 7.18 1.26 16.97
CA HIS A 233 7.37 1.19 18.42
C HIS A 233 6.44 0.16 19.06
N LEU A 234 7.00 -0.72 19.89
CA LEU A 234 6.22 -1.59 20.80
C LEU A 234 6.32 -1.05 22.23
N GLY A 235 5.19 -0.74 22.85
CA GLY A 235 5.12 -0.23 24.21
C GLY A 235 3.90 -0.73 24.98
N LYS A 236 3.71 -0.20 26.20
CA LYS A 236 2.48 -0.42 26.96
C LYS A 236 1.38 0.53 26.49
N THR A 237 0.14 0.07 26.47
CA THR A 237 -1.02 0.86 26.04
C THR A 237 -1.29 2.04 26.97
N GLU A 238 -1.05 1.91 28.28
CA GLU A 238 -1.20 2.99 29.27
C GLU A 238 -0.39 4.25 28.93
N ASN A 239 0.77 4.09 28.27
CA ASN A 239 1.66 5.19 27.90
C ASN A 239 1.49 5.61 26.43
N ALA A 240 0.54 5.02 25.70
CA ALA A 240 0.49 5.14 24.24
C ALA A 240 0.16 6.56 23.77
N ASP A 241 -0.75 7.25 24.47
CA ASP A 241 -1.13 8.62 24.14
C ASP A 241 -0.02 9.63 24.50
N GLU A 242 0.61 9.46 25.67
CA GLU A 242 1.78 10.26 26.06
C GLU A 242 2.94 10.07 25.07
N LEU A 243 3.26 8.83 24.71
CA LEU A 243 4.28 8.52 23.71
C LEU A 243 3.99 9.20 22.39
N LYS A 244 2.74 9.16 21.91
CA LYS A 244 2.33 9.85 20.68
C LYS A 244 2.54 11.36 20.79
N ASN A 245 2.07 11.98 21.88
CA ASN A 245 2.18 13.42 22.07
C ASN A 245 3.64 13.90 22.12
N ASN A 246 4.51 13.13 22.78
CA ASN A 246 5.91 13.52 22.99
C ASN A 246 6.83 13.13 21.81
N HIS A 247 6.44 12.14 20.99
CA HIS A 247 7.34 11.58 19.98
C HIS A 247 6.80 11.57 18.54
N ALA A 248 5.53 11.88 18.28
CA ALA A 248 5.05 12.10 16.91
C ALA A 248 5.76 13.31 16.28
N GLY A 249 6.33 13.12 15.10
CA GLY A 249 7.20 14.15 14.49
C GLY A 249 8.67 14.07 14.92
N VAL A 250 9.02 13.32 15.97
CA VAL A 250 10.41 13.19 16.46
C VAL A 250 10.94 11.78 16.22
N ARG A 251 10.47 10.80 17.00
CA ARG A 251 10.85 9.39 16.86
C ARG A 251 9.81 8.59 16.11
N LEU A 252 8.52 8.93 16.28
CA LEU A 252 7.40 8.36 15.56
C LEU A 252 7.18 9.14 14.27
N GLN A 253 8.01 8.84 13.27
CA GLN A 253 7.92 9.41 11.93
C GLN A 253 7.55 8.36 10.87
N PRO A 254 6.78 8.75 9.83
CA PRO A 254 6.10 10.04 9.66
C PRO A 254 4.93 10.25 10.63
N PRO A 255 4.45 11.48 10.88
CA PRO A 255 4.90 12.76 10.30
C PRO A 255 6.34 13.14 10.68
N ILE A 256 6.95 14.08 9.94
CA ILE A 256 8.36 14.46 10.12
C ILE A 256 8.61 15.58 11.13
N SER A 257 7.56 16.30 11.55
CA SER A 257 7.63 17.32 12.59
C SER A 257 6.36 17.34 13.44
N MET A 258 6.39 18.03 14.58
CA MET A 258 5.21 18.21 15.43
C MET A 258 4.15 19.09 14.76
N GLU A 259 4.53 20.12 13.99
CA GLU A 259 3.54 20.95 13.29
C GLU A 259 2.71 20.11 12.32
N ARG A 260 3.37 19.18 11.63
CA ARG A 260 2.73 18.25 10.71
C ARG A 260 1.68 17.37 11.38
N VAL A 261 1.83 17.01 12.66
CA VAL A 261 0.86 16.19 13.39
C VAL A 261 -0.51 16.86 13.44
N SER A 262 -0.54 18.17 13.69
CA SER A 262 -1.76 18.98 13.81
C SER A 262 -2.54 19.07 12.50
N GLU A 263 -1.86 18.98 11.36
CA GLU A 263 -2.47 19.06 10.03
C GLU A 263 -3.12 17.75 9.56
N LEU A 264 -2.77 16.60 10.16
CA LEU A 264 -3.26 15.28 9.72
C LEU A 264 -4.68 14.94 10.22
N GLY A 265 -5.18 15.72 11.17
CA GLY A 265 -6.53 15.64 11.73
C GLY A 265 -6.64 14.76 12.98
N GLN A 266 -7.86 14.31 13.28
CA GLN A 266 -8.14 13.54 14.49
C GLN A 266 -8.02 12.04 14.27
N TRP A 267 -7.64 11.32 15.33
CA TRP A 267 -7.63 9.87 15.34
C TRP A 267 -9.00 9.32 15.69
N LYS A 268 -9.36 8.20 15.07
CA LYS A 268 -10.53 7.39 15.42
C LYS A 268 -10.09 5.96 15.66
N GLU A 269 -10.73 5.36 16.64
CA GLU A 269 -10.61 3.94 16.93
C GLU A 269 -11.47 3.10 15.99
N ARG A 270 -11.03 1.87 15.76
CA ARG A 270 -11.78 0.81 15.11
C ARG A 270 -11.50 -0.51 15.80
N GLU A 271 -12.56 -1.17 16.22
CA GLU A 271 -12.47 -2.53 16.75
C GLU A 271 -12.05 -3.53 15.67
N VAL A 272 -11.18 -4.45 16.06
CA VAL A 272 -10.70 -5.55 15.23
C VAL A 272 -10.76 -6.82 16.05
N LYS A 273 -11.60 -7.76 15.62
CA LYS A 273 -11.69 -9.10 16.22
C LYS A 273 -10.89 -10.08 15.39
N ALA A 274 -9.92 -10.73 16.02
CA ALA A 274 -9.07 -11.72 15.38
C ALA A 274 -9.33 -13.11 15.98
N ARG A 275 -9.46 -14.11 15.10
CA ARG A 275 -9.52 -15.52 15.48
C ARG A 275 -8.49 -16.30 14.67
N GLY A 276 -7.74 -17.16 15.33
CA GLY A 276 -6.71 -17.97 14.72
C GLY A 276 -6.58 -19.35 15.34
N THR A 277 -6.03 -20.30 14.58
CA THR A 277 -5.87 -21.70 14.99
C THR A 277 -4.42 -22.12 15.16
N SER A 278 -3.46 -21.23 14.82
CA SER A 278 -2.03 -21.54 14.82
C SER A 278 -1.18 -20.30 15.10
N TRP A 279 -0.05 -20.51 15.76
CA TRP A 279 0.98 -19.50 15.99
C TRP A 279 1.89 -19.28 14.78
N ASP A 280 2.02 -20.31 13.94
CA ASP A 280 2.97 -20.34 12.83
C ASP A 280 2.35 -19.86 11.52
N VAL A 281 1.01 -19.82 11.47
CA VAL A 281 0.24 -19.38 10.32
C VAL A 281 -0.53 -18.12 10.69
N LYS A 282 -0.32 -17.06 9.91
CA LYS A 282 -1.10 -15.83 10.02
C LYS A 282 -2.58 -16.11 9.79
N SER A 283 -3.41 -15.49 10.61
CA SER A 283 -4.86 -15.69 10.63
C SER A 283 -5.61 -14.57 9.93
N MET A 284 -5.13 -13.32 10.06
CA MET A 284 -5.76 -12.15 9.47
C MET A 284 -4.75 -11.05 9.17
N ASP A 285 -4.98 -10.30 8.09
CA ASP A 285 -4.33 -9.02 7.83
C ASP A 285 -5.27 -7.85 8.14
N VAL A 286 -4.74 -6.83 8.82
CA VAL A 286 -5.39 -5.54 9.04
C VAL A 286 -4.68 -4.51 8.16
N ALA A 287 -5.23 -4.25 6.98
CA ALA A 287 -4.62 -3.38 5.98
C ALA A 287 -5.04 -1.92 6.14
N VAL A 288 -4.05 -1.02 6.18
CA VAL A 288 -4.20 0.43 6.26
C VAL A 288 -3.85 1.01 4.89
N ALA A 289 -4.85 1.55 4.19
CA ALA A 289 -4.69 1.95 2.80
C ALA A 289 -3.61 3.05 2.66
N GLY A 290 -2.66 2.85 1.74
CA GLY A 290 -1.55 3.77 1.50
C GLY A 290 -0.42 3.76 2.53
N LEU A 291 -0.37 2.79 3.46
CA LEU A 291 0.69 2.68 4.47
C LEU A 291 1.31 1.29 4.55
N GLY A 292 0.47 0.24 4.60
CA GLY A 292 0.91 -1.12 4.89
C GLY A 292 -0.15 -1.94 5.60
N TRP A 293 0.25 -3.00 6.30
CA TRP A 293 -0.69 -3.80 7.08
C TRP A 293 -0.03 -4.47 8.29
N PHE A 294 -0.87 -4.90 9.23
CA PHE A 294 -0.50 -5.81 10.31
C PHE A 294 -0.97 -7.22 9.98
N SER A 295 -0.11 -8.23 10.12
CA SER A 295 -0.48 -9.65 10.03
C SER A 295 -0.50 -10.29 11.41
N LEU A 296 -1.67 -10.74 11.83
CA LEU A 296 -1.93 -11.32 13.14
C LEU A 296 -1.76 -12.85 13.10
N GLY A 297 -0.99 -13.42 14.01
CA GLY A 297 -0.85 -14.86 14.24
C GLY A 297 -1.15 -15.20 15.70
N LEU A 298 -2.14 -16.06 15.91
CA LEU A 298 -2.60 -16.47 17.23
C LEU A 298 -3.31 -17.83 17.19
N LYS A 299 -3.30 -18.56 18.31
CA LYS A 299 -4.10 -19.76 18.52
C LYS A 299 -5.21 -19.48 19.55
N GLY A 300 -6.26 -18.81 19.13
CA GLY A 300 -7.33 -18.35 19.99
C GLY A 300 -8.06 -17.13 19.42
N GLU A 301 -8.63 -16.34 20.31
CA GLU A 301 -9.34 -15.11 19.98
C GLU A 301 -8.63 -13.91 20.59
N ALA A 302 -8.69 -12.77 19.91
CA ALA A 302 -8.19 -11.50 20.40
C ALA A 302 -9.07 -10.34 19.95
N ASP A 303 -9.31 -9.42 20.87
CA ASP A 303 -9.93 -8.13 20.62
C ASP A 303 -8.84 -7.07 20.61
N LEU A 304 -8.73 -6.37 19.48
CA LEU A 304 -7.78 -5.31 19.25
C LEU A 304 -8.51 -4.02 18.90
N VAL A 305 -7.84 -2.90 19.15
CA VAL A 305 -8.31 -1.59 18.72
C VAL A 305 -7.25 -0.96 17.83
N LEU A 306 -7.61 -0.66 16.59
CA LEU A 306 -6.76 0.07 15.67
C LEU A 306 -7.13 1.56 15.71
N TRP A 307 -6.15 2.40 15.98
CA TRP A 307 -6.30 3.85 15.92
C TRP A 307 -5.57 4.41 14.71
N THR A 308 -6.26 5.25 13.94
CA THR A 308 -5.65 5.99 12.83
C THR A 308 -6.44 7.27 12.54
N TYR A 309 -5.97 8.11 11.64
CA TYR A 309 -6.68 9.32 11.25
C TYR A 309 -8.05 9.02 10.62
N ASP A 310 -9.05 9.84 10.95
CA ASP A 310 -10.43 9.70 10.44
C ASP A 310 -10.46 9.62 8.90
N GLY A 311 -11.36 8.85 8.30
CA GLY A 311 -11.50 8.75 6.85
C GLY A 311 -10.45 7.89 6.13
N ILE A 312 -9.42 7.39 6.82
CA ILE A 312 -8.51 6.39 6.26
C ILE A 312 -9.20 5.03 6.15
N GLN A 313 -9.08 4.38 5.00
CA GLN A 313 -9.69 3.06 4.78
C GLN A 313 -8.89 1.96 5.46
N ILE A 314 -9.56 1.23 6.34
CA ILE A 314 -9.09 -0.01 6.96
C ILE A 314 -9.79 -1.19 6.31
N THR A 315 -9.04 -2.23 5.95
CA THR A 315 -9.58 -3.46 5.36
C THR A 315 -9.08 -4.68 6.13
N LEU A 316 -10.00 -5.43 6.72
CA LEU A 316 -9.72 -6.77 7.24
C LEU A 316 -9.74 -7.77 6.08
N ARG A 317 -8.69 -8.57 5.95
CA ARG A 317 -8.53 -9.49 4.82
C ARG A 317 -7.79 -10.76 5.20
N GLU A 318 -7.89 -11.74 4.32
CA GLU A 318 -7.09 -12.95 4.40
C GLU A 318 -5.59 -12.63 4.24
N PRO A 319 -4.71 -13.29 5.01
CA PRO A 319 -3.29 -12.95 5.00
C PRO A 319 -2.64 -13.15 3.64
N LEU A 320 -1.91 -12.14 3.18
CA LEU A 320 -1.10 -12.28 1.97
C LEU A 320 0.09 -13.22 2.23
N VAL A 321 0.77 -13.03 3.35
CA VAL A 321 1.88 -13.87 3.84
C VAL A 321 1.38 -14.75 4.98
N LEU A 322 1.50 -16.08 4.86
CA LEU A 322 1.10 -17.00 5.94
C LEU A 322 2.18 -17.20 6.97
N ASP A 323 3.42 -17.32 6.51
CA ASP A 323 4.45 -17.84 7.37
C ASP A 323 4.83 -16.81 8.42
N ARG A 324 4.98 -17.28 9.64
CA ARG A 324 5.56 -16.48 10.71
C ARG A 324 7.00 -16.09 10.34
N ALA A 325 7.39 -14.87 10.71
CA ALA A 325 8.75 -14.41 10.52
C ALA A 325 9.75 -15.19 11.38
N ALA A 326 10.94 -15.42 10.85
CA ALA A 326 12.02 -16.13 11.54
C ALA A 326 12.53 -15.39 12.78
N SER A 327 12.54 -14.05 12.75
CA SER A 327 13.00 -13.18 13.83
C SER A 327 11.84 -12.39 14.47
N ILE A 328 12.06 -12.01 15.73
CA ILE A 328 11.16 -11.17 16.50
C ILE A 328 11.92 -9.92 16.94
N GLU A 329 11.30 -8.76 16.76
CA GLU A 329 11.78 -7.46 17.20
C GLU A 329 11.63 -7.28 18.71
N ARG A 330 12.53 -6.49 19.30
CA ARG A 330 12.50 -6.17 20.73
C ARG A 330 11.48 -5.06 21.04
N PRO A 331 10.96 -4.98 22.28
CA PRO A 331 10.19 -3.83 22.73
C PRO A 331 10.96 -2.52 22.61
N GLY A 332 10.23 -1.41 22.47
CA GLY A 332 10.78 -0.06 22.29
C GLY A 332 10.79 0.40 20.83
N PHE A 333 11.62 1.41 20.55
CA PHE A 333 11.73 2.02 19.23
C PHE A 333 12.54 1.18 18.25
N TRP A 334 11.97 0.95 17.09
CA TRP A 334 12.70 0.56 15.89
C TRP A 334 12.82 1.79 15.00
N LEU A 335 14.05 2.30 14.85
CA LEU A 335 14.32 3.52 14.09
C LEU A 335 15.07 3.20 12.79
N PRO A 336 14.56 3.63 11.63
CA PRO A 336 15.34 3.73 10.41
C PRO A 336 16.62 4.54 10.63
N LYS A 337 17.72 4.16 9.96
CA LYS A 337 19.03 4.83 10.07
C LYS A 337 18.92 6.35 9.91
N ALA A 338 18.18 6.81 8.90
CA ALA A 338 17.99 8.24 8.64
C ALA A 338 17.37 8.99 9.82
N ILE A 339 16.41 8.39 10.53
CA ILE A 339 15.78 8.99 11.72
C ILE A 339 16.76 8.97 12.89
N SER A 340 17.46 7.85 13.10
CA SER A 340 18.47 7.73 14.16
C SER A 340 19.61 8.74 14.01
N GLU A 341 20.09 8.94 12.78
CA GLU A 341 21.14 9.91 12.45
C GLU A 341 20.66 11.36 12.62
N ALA A 342 19.44 11.66 12.18
CA ALA A 342 18.86 12.99 12.35
C ALA A 342 18.74 13.37 13.84
N ILE A 343 18.26 12.44 14.69
CA ILE A 343 18.15 12.66 16.14
C ILE A 343 19.53 12.80 16.79
N ALA A 344 20.50 11.97 16.39
CA ALA A 344 21.87 12.07 16.91
C ALA A 344 22.50 13.43 16.57
N ASN A 345 22.26 13.95 15.37
CA ASN A 345 22.79 15.25 14.95
C ASN A 345 22.10 16.42 15.67
N SER A 346 20.78 16.38 15.86
CA SER A 346 20.06 17.43 16.61
C SER A 346 20.55 17.52 18.06
N SER A 347 20.70 16.37 18.74
CA SER A 347 21.19 16.33 20.13
C SER A 347 22.63 16.86 20.28
N LYS A 348 23.49 16.66 19.25
CA LYS A 348 24.85 17.22 19.23
C LYS A 348 24.83 18.74 19.07
N LEU A 349 23.98 19.26 18.19
CA LEU A 349 23.84 20.70 17.96
C LEU A 349 23.29 21.40 19.21
N GLU A 350 22.23 20.85 19.84
CA GLU A 350 21.69 21.36 21.10
C GLU A 350 22.74 21.35 22.22
N GLY A 351 23.56 20.30 22.30
CA GLY A 351 24.66 20.20 23.26
C GLY A 351 25.79 21.20 23.01
N GLN A 352 26.07 21.55 21.75
CA GLN A 352 27.04 22.58 21.38
C GLN A 352 26.51 23.98 21.70
N GLU A 353 25.27 24.29 21.33
CA GLU A 353 24.63 25.57 21.67
C GLU A 353 24.51 25.78 23.19
N ALA A 354 24.23 24.71 23.95
CA ALA A 354 24.17 24.79 25.41
C ALA A 354 25.55 25.07 26.04
N ARG A 355 26.64 24.58 25.42
CA ARG A 355 28.03 24.88 25.84
C ARG A 355 28.45 26.30 25.46
N GLU A 356 28.05 26.79 24.29
CA GLU A 356 28.31 28.16 23.85
C GLU A 356 27.53 29.21 24.67
N LYS A 357 26.32 28.87 25.13
CA LYS A 357 25.48 29.75 25.97
C LYS A 357 25.87 29.76 27.46
N ASN A 358 26.70 28.83 27.92
CA ASN A 358 27.22 28.79 29.30
C ASN A 358 28.75 28.52 29.31
N PRO A 359 29.60 29.53 29.05
CA PRO A 359 31.06 29.36 29.06
C PRO A 359 31.65 29.16 30.48
N SER A 360 30.88 29.35 31.54
CA SER A 360 31.36 29.43 32.92
C SER A 360 31.07 28.18 33.75
N LYS A 361 31.61 27.02 33.35
CA LYS A 361 31.78 25.84 34.24
C LYS A 361 33.03 24.99 33.94
N GLU A 362 34.07 25.60 33.39
CA GLU A 362 35.41 25.00 33.25
C GLU A 362 36.49 25.86 33.92
N THR A 363 36.21 26.39 35.10
CA THR A 363 37.27 26.82 36.05
C THR A 363 36.67 26.82 37.46
N MET A 364 36.79 25.69 38.15
CA MET A 364 37.07 25.57 39.59
C MET A 364 37.57 24.17 39.89
#